data_AF-A0A6V7XIV9-F1
#
_entry.id   AF-A0A6V7XIV9-F1
#
_cell.length_a   1.000
_cell.length_b   1.000
_cell.length_c   1.000
_cell.angle_alpha   90.00
_cell.angle_beta   90.00
_cell.angle_gamma   90.00
#
_symmetry.space_group_name_H-M   'P 1'
#
loop_
_entity.id
_entity.type
_entity.pdbx_description
1 polymer ?
#
loop_
_entity_poly.entity_id
_entity_poly.type
_entity_poly.pdbx_seq_one_letter_code
_entity_poly.pdbx_strand_id
1 'polypeptide(L)'
;MLVREYRIVMPMTTAEFQIGRAFAYMETARKQTHKGEGVEILQDEPFDNIPLCHGRYNEGQFTHKIYHLRSKIPSFVRPFVPNGLTRIHEHSWNSFPYLLTELYAPEWDENREKFSIRFETLCLDNNRGKDENVCY
;
A
#
# COMPACT_ATOMS: atom_id res chain seq x y z
N MET A 1 -16.83 -8.31 -2.84
CA MET A 1 -15.60 -7.63 -3.31
C MET A 1 -15.98 -6.41 -4.12
N LEU A 2 -15.47 -5.23 -3.76
CA LEU A 2 -15.69 -3.98 -4.51
C LEU A 2 -14.38 -3.59 -5.18
N VAL A 3 -14.38 -3.41 -6.49
CA VAL A 3 -13.20 -3.03 -7.28
C VAL A 3 -13.43 -1.65 -7.89
N ARG A 4 -12.44 -0.77 -7.75
CA ARG A 4 -12.43 0.58 -8.31
C ARG A 4 -11.03 0.91 -8.81
N GLU A 5 -10.93 1.48 -10.00
CA GLU A 5 -9.69 2.00 -10.56
C GLU A 5 -9.67 3.53 -10.43
N TYR A 6 -8.56 4.08 -9.94
CA TYR A 6 -8.34 5.51 -9.85
C TYR A 6 -7.21 5.91 -10.80
N ARG A 7 -7.52 6.69 -11.83
CA ARG A 7 -6.54 7.18 -12.80
C ARG A 7 -6.06 8.57 -12.40
N ILE A 8 -4.78 8.68 -12.02
CA ILE A 8 -4.17 9.93 -11.59
C ILE A 8 -3.18 10.39 -12.66
N VAL A 9 -3.59 11.34 -13.50
CA VAL A 9 -2.72 11.93 -14.52
C VAL A 9 -1.82 12.97 -13.87
N MET A 10 -0.50 12.81 -14.01
CA MET A 10 0.50 13.67 -13.39
C MET A 10 1.32 14.42 -14.45
N PRO A 11 1.69 15.70 -14.23
CA PRO A 11 2.52 16.47 -15.15
C PRO A 11 4.02 16.19 -14.94
N MET A 12 4.41 14.91 -14.91
CA MET A 12 5.79 14.44 -14.72
C MET A 12 5.98 13.08 -15.39
N THR A 13 7.22 12.74 -15.70
CA THR A 13 7.62 11.41 -16.20
C THR A 13 7.54 10.35 -15.10
N THR A 14 7.52 9.07 -15.47
CA THR A 14 7.55 7.96 -14.50
C THR A 14 8.83 7.97 -13.66
N ALA A 15 9.97 8.36 -14.23
CA ALA A 15 11.24 8.49 -13.52
C ALA A 15 11.19 9.57 -12.44
N GLU A 16 10.66 10.76 -12.77
CA GLU A 16 10.45 11.84 -11.79
C GLU A 16 9.45 11.41 -10.71
N PHE A 17 8.37 10.73 -11.11
CA PHE A 17 7.39 10.20 -10.19
C PHE A 17 7.99 9.19 -9.20
N GLN A 18 8.87 8.30 -9.65
CA GLN A 18 9.53 7.31 -8.78
C GLN A 18 10.31 8.00 -7.65
N ILE A 19 11.08 9.05 -7.98
CA ILE A 19 11.85 9.84 -7.02
C ILE A 19 10.91 10.62 -6.10
N GLY A 20 9.96 11.36 -6.68
CA GLY A 20 9.01 12.20 -5.93
C GLY A 20 8.14 11.39 -4.97
N ARG A 21 7.72 10.19 -5.38
CA ARG A 21 6.96 9.27 -4.54
C ARG A 21 7.79 8.77 -3.36
N ALA A 22 9.04 8.37 -3.58
CA ALA A 22 9.92 7.93 -2.49
C ALA A 22 10.11 9.05 -1.44
N PHE A 23 10.32 10.28 -1.89
CA PHE A 23 10.38 11.45 -1.02
C PHE A 23 9.06 11.67 -0.26
N ALA A 24 7.92 11.69 -0.96
CA ALA A 24 6.60 11.88 -0.35
C ALA A 24 6.28 10.78 0.68
N TYR A 25 6.69 9.54 0.41
CA TYR A 25 6.57 8.42 1.33
C TYR A 25 7.34 8.67 2.62
N MET A 26 8.63 9.04 2.52
CA MET A 26 9.48 9.33 3.68
C MET A 26 8.95 10.50 4.50
N GLU A 27 8.53 11.58 3.85
CA GLU A 27 7.97 12.75 4.53
C GLU A 27 6.63 12.43 5.22
N THR A 28 5.79 11.60 4.60
CA THR A 28 4.53 11.15 5.22
C THR A 28 4.82 10.27 6.43
N ALA A 29 5.75 9.32 6.32
CA ALA A 29 6.17 8.48 7.44
C ALA A 29 6.70 9.33 8.60
N ARG A 30 7.56 10.32 8.33
CA ARG A 30 8.07 11.26 9.33
C ARG A 30 6.97 12.03 10.07
N LYS A 31 5.94 12.50 9.34
CA LYS A 31 4.80 13.24 9.93
C LYS A 31 3.86 12.34 10.74
N GLN A 32 3.75 11.06 10.37
CA GLN A 32 2.81 10.13 10.97
C GLN A 32 3.35 9.42 12.23
N THR A 33 4.64 9.56 12.52
CA THR A 33 5.31 8.96 13.70
C THR A 33 5.40 9.99 14.82
N HIS A 34 4.44 9.99 15.76
CA HIS A 34 4.48 10.82 16.98
C HIS A 34 3.99 10.00 18.19
N LYS A 35 4.72 10.08 19.33
CA LYS A 35 4.32 9.54 20.65
C LYS A 35 4.08 8.02 20.74
N GLY A 36 4.88 7.20 20.05
CA GLY A 36 4.86 5.74 20.22
C GLY A 36 3.72 5.00 19.48
N GLU A 37 2.86 5.73 18.78
CA GLU A 37 1.93 5.19 17.77
C GLU A 37 2.37 5.71 16.39
N GLY A 38 2.34 4.83 15.39
CA GLY A 38 2.90 5.13 14.08
C GLY A 38 2.98 3.92 13.17
N VAL A 39 3.96 3.96 12.27
CA VAL A 39 4.29 2.88 11.35
C VAL A 39 5.46 2.10 11.95
N GLU A 40 5.26 0.82 12.20
CA GLU A 40 6.32 -0.12 12.56
C GLU A 40 6.74 -0.86 11.29
N ILE A 41 8.04 -0.93 11.01
CA ILE A 41 8.58 -1.68 9.87
C ILE A 41 9.13 -3.00 10.41
N LEU A 42 8.54 -4.12 9.99
CA LEU A 42 8.94 -5.46 10.41
C LEU A 42 9.93 -6.11 9.44
N GLN A 43 9.74 -5.88 8.15
CA GLN A 43 10.59 -6.44 7.10
C GLN A 43 10.80 -5.40 5.99
N ASP A 44 12.01 -5.35 5.47
CA ASP A 44 12.41 -4.51 4.33
C ASP A 44 13.55 -5.23 3.60
N GLU A 45 13.20 -6.05 2.61
CA GLU A 45 14.14 -6.92 1.92
C GLU A 45 13.87 -7.02 0.42
N PRO A 46 14.90 -7.27 -0.40
CA PRO A 46 14.69 -7.56 -1.81
C PRO A 46 13.95 -8.89 -1.99
N PHE A 47 13.18 -9.01 -3.07
CA PHE A 47 12.62 -10.27 -3.53
C PHE A 47 13.00 -10.50 -5.00
N ASP A 48 13.22 -11.76 -5.34
CA ASP A 48 13.18 -12.29 -6.69
C ASP A 48 12.15 -13.43 -6.68
N ASN A 49 11.47 -13.71 -7.80
CA ASN A 49 10.50 -14.82 -7.93
C ASN A 49 9.08 -14.61 -7.37
N ILE A 50 8.59 -13.38 -7.28
CA ILE A 50 7.16 -13.14 -7.01
C ILE A 50 6.50 -12.62 -8.29
N PRO A 51 5.72 -13.43 -9.03
CA PRO A 51 5.09 -12.99 -10.27
C PRO A 51 3.99 -11.97 -9.98
N LEU A 52 4.22 -10.74 -10.43
CA LEU A 52 3.34 -9.59 -10.28
C LEU A 52 2.84 -9.15 -11.66
N CYS A 53 1.59 -8.65 -11.68
CA CYS A 53 0.88 -8.25 -12.89
C CYS A 53 1.06 -9.26 -14.05
N HIS A 54 0.53 -10.47 -13.85
CA HIS A 54 0.61 -11.59 -14.79
C HIS A 54 2.03 -12.02 -15.19
N GLY A 55 2.99 -11.88 -14.27
CA GLY A 55 4.38 -12.29 -14.49
C GLY A 55 5.21 -11.31 -15.31
N ARG A 56 4.69 -10.11 -15.60
CA ARG A 56 5.46 -9.03 -16.24
C ARG A 56 6.55 -8.48 -15.32
N TYR A 57 6.38 -8.63 -14.02
CA TYR A 57 7.29 -8.17 -12.99
C TYR A 57 7.51 -9.30 -11.99
N ASN A 58 8.75 -9.52 -11.57
CA ASN A 58 9.12 -10.70 -10.76
C ASN A 58 10.13 -10.43 -9.64
N GLU A 59 10.71 -9.23 -9.61
CA GLU A 59 11.75 -8.84 -8.65
C GLU A 59 11.51 -7.41 -8.15
N GLY A 60 12.00 -7.08 -6.96
CA GLY A 60 11.83 -5.75 -6.39
C GLY A 60 12.11 -5.71 -4.89
N GLN A 61 11.48 -4.77 -4.19
CA GLN A 61 11.58 -4.64 -2.74
C GLN A 61 10.26 -5.03 -2.07
N PHE A 62 10.33 -5.91 -1.08
CA PHE A 62 9.23 -6.25 -0.21
C PHE A 62 9.34 -5.49 1.11
N THR A 63 8.23 -4.93 1.58
CA THR A 63 8.16 -4.37 2.93
C THR A 63 6.92 -4.86 3.67
N HIS A 64 7.10 -5.25 4.94
CA HIS A 64 6.02 -5.54 5.87
C HIS A 64 5.98 -4.47 6.94
N LYS A 65 4.83 -3.78 7.07
CA LYS A 65 4.62 -2.72 8.05
C LYS A 65 3.37 -2.97 8.89
N ILE A 66 3.36 -2.46 10.11
CA ILE A 66 2.18 -2.43 10.99
C ILE A 66 1.81 -0.98 11.28
N TYR A 67 0.57 -0.62 10.98
CA TYR A 67 -0.04 0.65 11.35
C TYR A 67 -0.78 0.52 12.66
N HIS A 68 -0.35 1.28 13.67
CA HIS A 68 -1.02 1.38 14.97
C HIS A 68 -2.03 2.54 14.94
N LEU A 69 -3.32 2.22 14.86
CA LEU A 69 -4.39 3.20 14.60
C LEU A 69 -5.19 3.63 15.84
N ARG A 70 -4.92 3.06 17.01
CA ARG A 70 -5.78 3.25 18.20
C ARG A 70 -5.99 4.72 18.57
N SER A 71 -4.94 5.55 18.60
CA SER A 71 -5.11 6.99 18.82
C SER A 71 -5.67 7.76 17.64
N LYS A 72 -5.45 7.28 16.41
CA LYS A 72 -5.93 7.93 15.18
C LYS A 72 -7.44 7.80 14.99
N ILE A 73 -8.05 6.82 15.64
CA ILE A 73 -9.51 6.67 15.68
C ILE A 73 -10.09 7.69 16.67
N PRO A 74 -11.02 8.57 16.23
CA PRO A 74 -11.69 9.51 17.12
C PRO A 74 -12.38 8.80 18.28
N SER A 75 -12.29 9.36 19.49
CA SER A 75 -12.76 8.70 20.72
C SER A 75 -14.22 8.28 20.69
N PHE A 76 -15.09 9.02 19.99
CA PHE A 76 -16.51 8.69 19.84
C PHE A 76 -16.76 7.51 18.88
N VAL A 77 -15.81 7.18 17.99
CA VAL A 77 -15.90 6.04 17.05
C VAL A 77 -15.34 4.75 17.68
N ARG A 78 -14.36 4.87 18.60
CA ARG A 78 -13.66 3.72 19.20
C ARG A 78 -14.58 2.61 19.73
N PRO A 79 -15.72 2.86 20.40
CA PRO A 79 -16.61 1.80 20.88
C PRO A 79 -17.22 0.93 19.78
N PHE A 80 -17.27 1.44 18.54
CA PHE A 80 -17.84 0.74 17.39
C PHE A 80 -16.78 0.02 16.55
N VAL A 81 -15.49 0.23 16.85
CA VAL A 81 -14.39 -0.42 16.13
C VAL A 81 -14.20 -1.83 16.69
N PRO A 82 -14.24 -2.87 15.85
CA PRO A 82 -13.98 -4.23 16.29
C PRO A 82 -12.63 -4.36 17.00
N ASN A 83 -12.60 -5.13 18.09
CA ASN A 83 -11.36 -5.53 18.75
C ASN A 83 -10.44 -6.20 17.71
N GLY A 84 -9.20 -5.73 17.58
CA GLY A 84 -8.24 -6.21 16.59
C GLY A 84 -8.06 -5.30 15.37
N LEU A 85 -9.03 -4.45 15.01
CA LEU A 85 -8.89 -3.52 13.86
C LEU A 85 -7.99 -2.30 14.15
N THR A 86 -7.41 -2.22 15.35
CA THR A 86 -6.50 -1.14 15.73
C THR A 86 -5.08 -1.33 15.19
N ARG A 87 -4.75 -2.52 14.66
CA ARG A 87 -3.47 -2.83 14.02
C ARG A 87 -3.75 -3.30 12.61
N ILE A 88 -3.21 -2.58 11.63
CA ILE A 88 -3.34 -2.95 10.21
C ILE A 88 -1.96 -3.36 9.71
N HIS A 89 -1.87 -4.57 9.19
CA HIS A 89 -0.69 -5.07 8.52
C HIS A 89 -0.71 -4.62 7.06
N GLU A 90 0.41 -4.12 6.58
CA GLU A 90 0.67 -3.79 5.18
C GLU A 90 1.78 -4.69 4.65
N HIS A 91 1.47 -5.44 3.60
CA HIS A 91 2.45 -6.08 2.74
C HIS A 91 2.55 -5.29 1.45
N SER A 92 3.73 -4.81 1.11
CA SER A 92 3.97 -4.00 -0.09
C SER A 92 5.09 -4.62 -0.92
N TRP A 93 4.80 -4.94 -2.18
CA TRP A 93 5.75 -5.39 -3.19
C TRP A 93 5.95 -4.28 -4.22
N ASN A 94 7.12 -3.66 -4.18
CA ASN A 94 7.50 -2.58 -5.07
C ASN A 94 8.41 -3.12 -6.18
N SER A 95 7.83 -3.35 -7.35
CA SER A 95 8.53 -3.75 -8.58
C SER A 95 8.29 -2.68 -9.64
N PHE A 96 8.79 -1.47 -9.36
CA PHE A 96 8.51 -0.29 -10.19
C PHE A 96 8.76 -0.59 -11.68
N PRO A 97 7.82 -0.26 -12.59
CA PRO A 97 6.68 0.66 -12.42
C PRO A 97 5.40 0.06 -11.80
N TYR A 98 5.39 -1.21 -11.43
CA TYR A 98 4.26 -1.86 -10.79
C TYR A 98 4.42 -1.98 -9.27
N LEU A 99 3.31 -1.79 -8.56
CA LEU A 99 3.26 -1.86 -7.11
C LEU A 99 2.02 -2.62 -6.69
N LEU A 100 2.20 -3.54 -5.76
CA LEU A 100 1.13 -4.23 -5.09
C LEU A 100 1.23 -3.93 -3.60
N THR A 101 0.14 -3.48 -3.00
CA THR A 101 0.03 -3.30 -1.56
C THR A 101 -1.24 -3.98 -1.06
N GLU A 102 -1.10 -4.82 -0.05
CA GLU A 102 -2.21 -5.50 0.62
C GLU A 102 -2.27 -5.09 2.09
N LEU A 103 -3.42 -4.56 2.50
CA LEU A 103 -3.75 -4.24 3.87
C LEU A 103 -4.72 -5.27 4.45
N TYR A 104 -4.44 -5.73 5.66
CA TYR A 104 -5.28 -6.68 6.38
C TYR A 104 -5.14 -6.51 7.91
N ALA A 105 -6.06 -7.06 8.68
CA ALA A 105 -6.08 -6.96 10.14
C ALA A 105 -6.19 -8.36 10.76
N PRO A 106 -5.08 -9.08 10.96
CA PRO A 106 -5.09 -10.49 11.33
C PRO A 106 -5.73 -10.73 12.71
N GLU A 107 -5.64 -9.78 13.64
CA GLU A 107 -6.25 -9.89 14.96
C GLU A 107 -7.78 -9.83 14.94
N TRP A 108 -8.37 -9.31 13.86
CA TRP A 108 -9.82 -9.29 13.66
C TRP A 108 -10.30 -10.38 12.70
N ASP A 109 -9.51 -10.65 11.66
CA ASP A 109 -9.87 -11.54 10.57
C ASP A 109 -8.63 -12.26 10.03
N GLU A 110 -8.26 -13.36 10.71
CA GLU A 110 -7.06 -14.15 10.43
C GLU A 110 -7.02 -14.66 8.98
N ASN A 111 -8.18 -15.08 8.44
CA ASN A 111 -8.30 -15.63 7.09
C ASN A 111 -8.46 -14.55 5.99
N ARG A 112 -8.52 -13.26 6.35
CA ARG A 112 -8.71 -12.13 5.42
C ARG A 112 -9.99 -12.21 4.56
N GLU A 113 -11.01 -12.93 5.02
CA GLU A 113 -12.28 -13.13 4.30
C GLU A 113 -13.23 -11.95 4.43
N LYS A 114 -13.18 -11.25 5.57
CA LYS A 114 -14.04 -10.11 5.93
C LYS A 114 -13.38 -8.78 5.62
N PHE A 115 -12.06 -8.69 5.78
CA PHE A 115 -11.30 -7.46 5.58
C PHE A 115 -9.97 -7.67 4.87
N SER A 116 -9.93 -7.18 3.64
CA SER A 116 -8.71 -6.97 2.89
C SER A 116 -8.88 -5.74 2.00
N ILE A 117 -7.83 -4.94 1.88
CA ILE A 117 -7.75 -3.86 0.91
C ILE A 117 -6.52 -4.11 0.06
N ARG A 118 -6.70 -4.23 -1.25
CA ARG A 118 -5.62 -4.46 -2.20
C ARG A 118 -5.52 -3.27 -3.14
N PHE A 119 -4.33 -2.70 -3.24
CA PHE A 119 -3.98 -1.66 -4.17
C PHE A 119 -3.00 -2.21 -5.19
N GLU A 120 -3.36 -2.10 -6.46
CA GLU A 120 -2.48 -2.40 -7.59
C GLU A 120 -2.28 -1.10 -8.35
N THR A 121 -1.02 -0.68 -8.49
CA THR A 121 -0.67 0.58 -9.16
C THR A 121 0.32 0.30 -10.26
N LEU A 122 0.02 0.77 -11.46
CA LEU A 122 0.93 0.76 -12.60
C LEU A 122 1.20 2.19 -13.05
N CYS A 123 2.48 2.58 -13.07
CA CYS A 123 2.91 3.90 -13.52
C CYS A 123 3.28 3.83 -15.00
N LEU A 124 2.54 4.52 -15.88
CA LEU A 124 2.75 4.48 -17.32
C LEU A 124 3.22 5.82 -17.86
N ASP A 125 4.31 5.82 -18.63
CA ASP A 125 4.78 7.01 -19.34
C ASP A 125 3.90 7.33 -20.54
N ASN A 126 3.77 8.62 -20.84
CA ASN A 126 2.99 9.15 -21.97
C ASN A 126 1.53 8.68 -22.03
N ASN A 127 0.98 8.16 -20.93
CA ASN A 127 -0.40 7.74 -20.83
C ASN A 127 -1.25 8.80 -20.13
N ARG A 128 -2.34 9.24 -20.77
CA ARG A 128 -3.28 10.23 -20.23
C ARG A 128 -4.49 9.60 -19.51
N GLY A 129 -4.31 8.40 -18.93
CA GLY A 129 -5.37 7.63 -18.28
C GLY A 129 -6.39 7.04 -19.27
N LYS A 130 -5.96 6.70 -20.48
CA LYS A 130 -6.84 6.22 -21.56
C LYS A 130 -6.83 4.72 -21.76
N ASP A 131 -5.74 4.07 -21.36
CA ASP A 131 -5.60 2.63 -21.55
C ASP A 131 -6.50 1.91 -20.56
N GLU A 132 -7.25 0.95 -21.08
CA GLU A 132 -8.12 0.09 -20.30
C GLU A 132 -7.36 -1.19 -19.91
N ASN A 133 -7.69 -1.78 -18.75
CA ASN A 133 -7.20 -3.11 -18.37
C ASN A 133 -5.67 -3.25 -18.41
N VAL A 134 -4.95 -2.24 -17.94
CA VAL A 134 -3.49 -2.13 -18.11
C VAL A 134 -2.67 -3.24 -17.43
N CYS A 135 -3.29 -4.05 -16.57
CA CYS A 135 -2.72 -5.21 -15.89
C CYS A 135 -3.63 -6.45 -15.98
N TYR A 136 -4.48 -6.58 -17.00
CA TYR A 136 -5.34 -7.77 -17.23
C TYR A 136 -5.13 -8.38 -18.62
#